data_AF-A0A7S2NCY8-F1
#
_entry.id   AF-A0A7S2NCY8-F1
#
_cell.length_a   1.000
_cell.length_b   1.000
_cell.length_c   1.000
_cell.angle_alpha   90.00
_cell.angle_beta   90.00
_cell.angle_gamma   90.00
#
_symmetry.space_group_name_H-M   'P 1'
#
loop_
_entity.id
_entity.type
_entity.pdbx_description
1 polymer ?
#
loop_
_entity_poly.entity_id
_entity_poly.type
_entity_poly.pdbx_seq_one_letter_code
_entity_poly.pdbx_strand_id
1 'polypeptide(L)'
;HSSVRYRVDGQSFMELQGEFQELQSQISQDVEEGRVPPTMSALLQRLEDGKRMMEKIREQQQDERALRSYIDRQVKRRSEYHQYLVRVKHGADEITKARERYREDLRRQCAFLSHLYTSTVYCDIPEDILGMAQQHSERLAFEKARVKKSKVRRNHPTPAQRVLESLKNETKDGKITDELRQSVGVPARTFRLRELVRKGVIVRVHEKVPHLVQQQMHFTFQFKDEGWIVQAFMKTTLFKEFTISRQDIQLLQAGRKPTVWPYGGNFLWINCFRLLRLLAWIYAEGAL
;
A
#
# COMPACT_ATOMS: atom_id res chain seq x y z
N HIS A 1 14.67 14.57 -20.73
CA HIS A 1 15.41 13.68 -21.65
C HIS A 1 16.56 14.47 -22.28
N SER A 2 17.76 14.39 -21.70
CA SER A 2 18.98 14.93 -22.33
C SER A 2 19.56 13.83 -23.22
N SER A 3 19.17 13.82 -24.49
CA SER A 3 19.87 13.01 -25.49
C SER A 3 21.31 13.50 -25.57
N VAL A 4 22.27 12.56 -25.54
CA VAL A 4 23.66 12.88 -25.85
C VAL A 4 23.69 13.36 -27.30
N ARG A 5 23.91 14.67 -27.50
CA ARG A 5 23.79 15.34 -28.81
C ARG A 5 24.93 14.97 -29.77
N TYR A 6 26.05 14.49 -29.23
CA TYR A 6 27.27 14.16 -29.96
C TYR A 6 27.78 12.80 -29.52
N ARG A 7 27.93 11.89 -30.48
CA ARG A 7 28.38 10.53 -30.24
C ARG A 7 29.80 10.41 -30.76
N VAL A 8 30.67 9.81 -29.95
CA VAL A 8 32.07 9.49 -30.29
C VAL A 8 32.11 7.96 -30.27
N ASP A 9 32.26 7.34 -31.43
CA ASP A 9 32.22 5.89 -31.66
C ASP A 9 33.63 5.27 -31.83
N GLY A 10 34.71 6.02 -31.63
CA GLY A 10 36.09 5.52 -31.73
C GLY A 10 36.50 4.49 -30.67
N GLN A 11 37.23 3.46 -31.09
CA GLN A 11 37.72 2.36 -30.22
C GLN A 11 39.24 2.39 -30.01
N SER A 12 39.99 3.07 -30.89
CA SER A 12 41.44 3.29 -30.76
C SER A 12 41.80 4.76 -30.52
N PHE A 13 43.00 5.04 -30.01
CA PHE A 13 43.47 6.41 -29.76
C PHE A 13 43.44 7.29 -31.03
N MET A 14 43.78 6.71 -32.17
CA MET A 14 43.79 7.42 -33.46
C MET A 14 42.37 7.71 -33.96
N GLU A 15 41.44 6.77 -33.80
CA GLU A 15 40.02 6.96 -34.13
C GLU A 15 39.39 8.02 -33.23
N LEU A 16 39.64 7.93 -31.92
CA LEU A 16 39.18 8.93 -30.96
C LEU A 16 39.75 10.32 -31.31
N GLN A 17 41.02 10.41 -31.71
CA GLN A 17 41.62 11.68 -32.13
C GLN A 17 40.97 12.25 -33.40
N GLY A 18 40.67 11.40 -34.38
CA GLY A 18 39.99 11.79 -35.62
C GLY A 18 38.57 12.29 -35.38
N GLU A 19 37.75 11.50 -34.68
CA GLU A 19 36.37 11.89 -34.35
C GLU A 19 36.31 13.14 -33.47
N PHE A 20 37.31 13.34 -32.61
CA PHE A 20 37.40 14.53 -31.78
C PHE A 20 37.72 15.79 -32.60
N GLN A 21 38.56 15.68 -33.64
CA GLN A 21 38.82 16.78 -34.56
C GLN A 21 37.60 17.12 -35.40
N GLU A 22 36.85 16.12 -35.87
CA GLU A 22 35.60 16.33 -36.61
C GLU A 22 34.53 17.00 -35.74
N LEU A 23 34.36 16.54 -34.50
CA LEU A 23 33.44 17.15 -33.53
C LEU A 23 33.82 18.59 -33.19
N GLN A 24 35.11 18.85 -33.00
CA GLN A 24 35.60 20.21 -32.74
C GLN A 24 35.31 21.13 -33.94
N SER A 25 35.53 20.66 -35.16
CA SER A 25 35.24 21.43 -36.38
C SER A 25 33.74 21.72 -36.53
N GLN A 26 32.88 20.73 -36.29
CA GLN A 26 31.42 20.90 -36.36
C GLN A 26 30.92 21.89 -35.31
N ILE A 27 31.38 21.78 -34.06
CA ILE A 27 30.94 22.69 -32.99
C ILE A 27 31.46 24.12 -33.26
N SER A 28 32.68 24.29 -33.78
CA SER A 28 33.21 25.60 -34.16
C SER A 28 32.37 26.24 -35.26
N GLN A 29 32.02 25.48 -36.30
CA GLN A 29 31.19 25.96 -37.40
C GLN A 29 29.77 26.33 -36.92
N ASP A 30 29.16 25.50 -36.08
CA ASP A 30 27.82 25.80 -35.54
C ASP A 30 27.81 27.02 -34.60
N VAL A 31 28.93 27.30 -33.91
CA VAL A 31 29.10 28.50 -33.08
C VAL A 31 29.31 29.75 -33.94
N GLU A 32 30.10 29.68 -35.02
CA GLU A 32 30.26 30.77 -35.99
C GLU A 32 28.94 31.10 -36.70
N GLU A 33 28.12 30.09 -36.98
CA GLU A 33 26.79 30.24 -37.59
C GLU A 33 25.68 30.62 -36.58
N GLY A 34 26.02 30.79 -35.29
CA GLY A 34 25.10 31.27 -34.24
C GLY A 34 24.03 30.25 -33.81
N ARG A 35 24.20 28.96 -34.13
CA ARG A 35 23.18 27.91 -33.93
C ARG A 35 23.20 27.27 -32.54
N VAL A 36 24.12 27.68 -31.65
CA VAL A 36 24.41 26.95 -30.39
C VAL A 36 24.48 27.89 -29.17
N PRO A 37 24.01 27.45 -27.97
CA PRO A 37 24.10 28.24 -26.74
C PRO A 37 25.53 28.57 -26.29
N PRO A 38 25.74 29.70 -25.56
CA PRO A 38 27.06 30.15 -25.09
C PRO A 38 27.79 29.16 -24.16
N THR A 39 27.08 28.19 -23.57
CA THR A 39 27.68 27.09 -22.80
C THR A 39 28.55 26.14 -23.65
N MET A 40 28.38 26.14 -24.98
CA MET A 40 29.22 25.37 -25.91
C MET A 40 30.54 26.06 -26.28
N SER A 41 30.63 27.39 -26.15
CA SER A 41 31.90 28.11 -26.30
C SER A 41 32.91 27.69 -25.22
N ALA A 42 32.44 27.49 -23.98
CA ALA A 42 33.26 26.98 -22.89
C ALA A 42 33.71 25.51 -23.12
N LEU A 43 32.89 24.72 -23.84
CA LEU A 43 33.28 23.37 -24.25
C LEU A 43 34.36 23.41 -25.33
N LEU A 44 34.19 24.24 -26.37
CA LEU A 44 35.20 24.43 -27.43
C LEU A 44 36.55 24.86 -26.87
N GLN A 45 36.57 25.82 -25.95
CA GLN A 45 37.81 26.29 -25.33
C GLN A 45 38.53 25.17 -24.56
N ARG A 46 37.78 24.34 -23.81
CA ARG A 46 38.33 23.16 -23.13
C ARG A 46 38.85 22.10 -24.11
N LEU A 47 38.21 21.96 -25.28
CA LEU A 47 38.65 21.05 -26.33
C LEU A 47 39.96 21.56 -26.97
N GLU A 48 40.09 22.86 -27.24
CA GLU A 48 41.32 23.48 -27.73
C GLU A 48 42.47 23.38 -26.73
N ASP A 49 42.21 23.63 -25.44
CA ASP A 49 43.20 23.48 -24.39
C ASP A 49 43.69 22.02 -24.29
N GLY A 50 42.77 21.05 -24.43
CA GLY A 50 43.11 19.63 -24.49
C GLY A 50 43.98 19.27 -25.70
N LYS A 51 43.67 19.82 -26.88
CA LYS A 51 44.47 19.64 -28.10
C LYS A 51 45.88 20.21 -27.94
N ARG A 52 46.01 21.45 -27.42
CA ARG A 52 47.30 22.08 -27.16
C ARG A 52 48.14 21.32 -26.15
N MET A 53 47.52 20.76 -25.10
CA MET A 53 48.22 19.92 -24.13
C MET A 53 48.72 18.61 -24.77
N MET A 54 47.93 17.98 -25.64
CA MET A 54 48.34 16.78 -26.38
C MET A 54 49.50 17.06 -27.35
N GLU A 55 49.46 18.19 -28.06
CA GLU A 55 50.54 18.63 -28.96
C GLU A 55 51.83 18.90 -28.18
N LYS A 56 51.76 19.59 -27.03
CA LYS A 56 52.93 19.82 -26.16
C LYS A 56 53.54 18.55 -25.60
N ILE A 57 52.71 17.58 -25.20
CA ILE A 57 53.17 16.26 -24.71
C ILE A 57 53.87 15.48 -25.83
N ARG A 58 53.39 15.60 -27.06
CA ARG A 58 54.01 14.99 -28.26
C ARG A 58 55.34 15.65 -28.64
N GLU A 59 55.44 16.97 -28.53
CA GLU A 59 56.66 17.74 -28.85
C GLU A 59 57.75 17.60 -27.78
N GLN A 60 57.39 17.49 -26.49
CA GLN A 60 58.35 17.47 -25.38
C GLN A 60 58.85 16.06 -24.99
N GLN A 61 58.41 15.00 -25.66
CA GLN A 61 58.73 13.59 -25.36
C GLN A 61 58.50 13.16 -23.89
N GLN A 62 57.77 13.94 -23.09
CA GLN A 62 57.47 13.58 -21.71
C GLN A 62 56.16 12.79 -21.61
N ASP A 63 56.31 11.54 -21.16
CA ASP A 63 55.30 10.68 -20.55
C ASP A 63 53.99 10.44 -21.32
N GLU A 64 54.06 10.36 -22.65
CA GLU A 64 52.96 9.95 -23.55
C GLU A 64 52.34 8.60 -23.11
N ARG A 65 53.16 7.68 -22.57
CA ARG A 65 52.70 6.40 -22.01
C ARG A 65 51.82 6.58 -20.78
N ALA A 66 52.14 7.50 -19.89
CA ALA A 66 51.34 7.78 -18.70
C ALA A 66 49.99 8.41 -19.06
N LEU A 67 49.97 9.31 -20.05
CA LEU A 67 48.73 9.91 -20.56
C LEU A 67 47.82 8.86 -21.23
N ARG A 68 48.36 8.03 -22.12
CA ARG A 68 47.60 6.93 -22.75
C ARG A 68 47.02 5.98 -21.70
N SER A 69 47.84 5.57 -20.73
CA SER A 69 47.39 4.73 -19.61
C SER A 69 46.31 5.40 -18.75
N TYR A 70 46.36 6.72 -18.58
CA TYR A 70 45.30 7.46 -17.90
C TYR A 70 44.01 7.47 -18.72
N ILE A 71 44.08 7.76 -20.03
CA ILE A 71 42.92 7.76 -20.93
C ILE A 71 42.27 6.38 -20.96
N ASP A 72 43.05 5.30 -21.15
CA ASP A 72 42.54 3.93 -21.17
C ASP A 72 41.84 3.55 -19.86
N ARG A 73 42.41 3.95 -18.72
CA ARG A 73 41.79 3.76 -17.40
C ARG A 73 40.47 4.52 -17.27
N GLN A 74 40.39 5.74 -17.77
CA GLN A 74 39.15 6.53 -17.73
C GLN A 74 38.09 5.98 -18.68
N VAL A 75 38.46 5.55 -19.89
CA VAL A 75 37.57 4.88 -20.84
C VAL A 75 37.02 3.59 -20.23
N LYS A 76 37.88 2.78 -19.62
CA LYS A 76 37.46 1.55 -18.92
C LYS A 76 36.49 1.86 -17.77
N ARG A 77 36.81 2.83 -16.91
CA ARG A 77 35.91 3.26 -15.82
C ARG A 77 34.55 3.74 -16.33
N ARG A 78 34.53 4.52 -17.43
CA ARG A 78 33.29 5.00 -18.05
C ARG A 78 32.47 3.84 -18.62
N SER A 79 33.12 2.86 -19.24
CA SER A 79 32.46 1.65 -19.76
C SER A 79 31.84 0.82 -18.63
N GLU A 80 32.58 0.58 -17.54
CA GLU A 80 32.09 -0.11 -16.34
C GLU A 80 30.88 0.63 -15.72
N TYR A 81 30.97 1.95 -15.60
CA TYR A 81 29.88 2.78 -15.08
C TYR A 81 28.66 2.76 -16.00
N HIS A 82 28.85 2.79 -17.33
CA HIS A 82 27.76 2.66 -18.29
C HIS A 82 27.04 1.31 -18.13
N GLN A 83 27.79 0.21 -18.01
CA GLN A 83 27.21 -1.12 -17.76
C GLN A 83 26.40 -1.17 -16.46
N TYR A 84 26.90 -0.54 -15.40
CA TYR A 84 26.15 -0.39 -14.15
C TYR A 84 24.82 0.35 -14.37
N LEU A 85 24.84 1.49 -15.07
CA LEU A 85 23.64 2.26 -15.36
C LEU A 85 22.63 1.46 -16.21
N VAL A 86 23.09 0.66 -17.16
CA VAL A 86 22.23 -0.23 -17.95
C VAL A 86 21.55 -1.28 -17.05
N ARG A 87 22.29 -1.88 -16.11
CA ARG A 87 21.70 -2.83 -15.14
C ARG A 87 20.68 -2.15 -14.23
N VAL A 88 20.96 -0.95 -13.75
CA VAL A 88 20.02 -0.17 -12.93
C VAL A 88 18.75 0.14 -13.71
N LYS A 89 18.88 0.57 -14.97
CA LYS A 89 17.73 0.80 -15.85
C LYS A 89 16.89 -0.47 -16.03
N HIS A 90 17.54 -1.60 -16.29
CA HIS A 90 16.85 -2.89 -16.43
C HIS A 90 16.06 -3.26 -15.16
N GLY A 91 16.69 -3.13 -13.98
CA GLY A 91 15.99 -3.38 -12.71
C GLY A 91 14.83 -2.42 -12.46
N ALA A 92 14.95 -1.15 -12.85
CA ALA A 92 13.84 -0.20 -12.77
C ALA A 92 12.66 -0.59 -13.68
N ASP A 93 12.94 -1.08 -14.88
CA ASP A 93 11.93 -1.57 -15.82
C ASP A 93 11.22 -2.83 -15.27
N GLU A 94 11.96 -3.76 -14.67
CA GLU A 94 11.39 -4.96 -14.02
C GLU A 94 10.47 -4.60 -12.84
N ILE A 95 10.88 -3.68 -11.98
CA ILE A 95 10.06 -3.18 -10.86
C ILE A 95 8.76 -2.56 -11.39
N THR A 96 8.85 -1.80 -12.48
CA THR A 96 7.70 -1.15 -13.10
C THR A 96 6.71 -2.20 -13.63
N LYS A 97 7.19 -3.21 -14.37
CA LYS A 97 6.38 -4.33 -14.84
C LYS A 97 5.74 -5.12 -13.70
N ALA A 98 6.47 -5.38 -12.62
CA ALA A 98 5.94 -6.08 -11.45
C ALA A 98 4.82 -5.28 -10.76
N ARG A 99 4.97 -3.95 -10.66
CA ARG A 99 3.94 -3.04 -10.13
C ARG A 99 2.68 -3.04 -10.99
N GLU A 100 2.83 -3.04 -12.31
CA GLU A 100 1.69 -3.08 -13.24
C GLU A 100 0.92 -4.39 -13.09
N ARG A 101 1.61 -5.54 -13.10
CA ARG A 101 0.99 -6.86 -12.86
C ARG A 101 0.24 -6.91 -11.53
N TYR A 102 0.86 -6.43 -10.45
CA TYR A 102 0.22 -6.38 -9.14
C TYR A 102 -1.04 -5.51 -9.15
N ARG A 103 -1.01 -4.35 -9.83
CA ARG A 103 -2.20 -3.49 -9.97
C ARG A 103 -3.33 -4.17 -10.74
N GLU A 104 -3.02 -4.91 -11.78
CA GLU A 104 -4.01 -5.69 -12.54
C GLU A 104 -4.62 -6.80 -11.70
N ASP A 105 -3.80 -7.56 -10.97
CA ASP A 105 -4.27 -8.60 -10.07
C ASP A 105 -5.15 -8.03 -8.96
N LEU A 106 -4.76 -6.90 -8.38
CA LEU A 106 -5.54 -6.22 -7.35
C LEU A 106 -6.89 -5.73 -7.91
N ARG A 107 -6.92 -5.19 -9.14
CA ARG A 107 -8.18 -4.83 -9.82
C ARG A 107 -9.07 -6.05 -10.04
N ARG A 108 -8.52 -7.18 -10.48
CA ARG A 108 -9.27 -8.43 -10.67
C ARG A 108 -9.83 -8.96 -9.36
N GLN A 109 -9.03 -8.96 -8.30
CA GLN A 109 -9.46 -9.37 -6.96
C GLN A 109 -10.53 -8.44 -6.40
N CYS A 110 -10.39 -7.13 -6.53
CA CYS A 110 -11.41 -6.16 -6.13
C CYS A 110 -12.71 -6.35 -6.91
N ALA A 111 -12.65 -6.61 -8.22
CA ALA A 111 -13.82 -6.89 -9.04
C ALA A 111 -14.51 -8.20 -8.60
N PHE A 112 -13.73 -9.26 -8.37
CA PHE A 112 -14.22 -10.54 -7.87
C PHE A 112 -14.87 -10.41 -6.49
N LEU A 113 -14.21 -9.73 -5.55
CA LEU A 113 -14.74 -9.49 -4.21
C LEU A 113 -15.98 -8.60 -4.25
N SER A 114 -16.03 -7.60 -5.12
CA SER A 114 -17.23 -6.78 -5.33
C SER A 114 -18.39 -7.64 -5.84
N HIS A 115 -18.14 -8.53 -6.79
CA HIS A 115 -19.15 -9.44 -7.32
C HIS A 115 -19.61 -10.47 -6.27
N LEU A 116 -18.69 -11.00 -5.47
CA LEU A 116 -19.01 -11.89 -4.36
C LEU A 116 -19.78 -11.15 -3.26
N TYR A 117 -19.42 -9.90 -2.98
CA TYR A 117 -20.15 -9.04 -2.06
C TYR A 117 -21.58 -8.83 -2.56
N THR A 118 -21.80 -8.40 -3.81
CA THR A 118 -23.17 -8.23 -4.34
C THR A 118 -23.95 -9.53 -4.29
N SER A 119 -23.38 -10.63 -4.78
CA SER A 119 -24.04 -11.95 -4.80
C SER A 119 -24.40 -12.43 -3.39
N THR A 120 -23.51 -12.27 -2.42
CA THR A 120 -23.78 -12.67 -1.03
C THR A 120 -24.73 -11.72 -0.33
N VAL A 121 -24.63 -10.41 -0.57
CA VAL A 121 -25.46 -9.38 0.05
C VAL A 121 -26.90 -9.51 -0.40
N TYR A 122 -27.12 -9.65 -1.70
CA TYR A 122 -28.45 -9.72 -2.29
C TYR A 122 -28.97 -11.16 -2.39
N CYS A 123 -28.13 -12.17 -2.12
CA CYS A 123 -28.47 -13.58 -2.34
C CYS A 123 -29.04 -13.77 -3.75
N ASP A 124 -28.45 -13.08 -4.73
CA ASP A 124 -28.90 -13.14 -6.11
C ASP A 124 -28.54 -14.51 -6.65
N ILE A 125 -29.55 -15.16 -7.23
CA ILE A 125 -29.42 -16.45 -7.87
C ILE A 125 -29.03 -16.14 -9.33
N PRO A 126 -27.96 -16.76 -9.87
CA PRO A 126 -27.60 -16.61 -11.27
C PRO A 126 -28.80 -16.79 -12.20
N GLU A 127 -28.93 -15.93 -13.20
CA GLU A 127 -30.07 -15.93 -14.13
C GLU A 127 -30.23 -17.28 -14.84
N ASP A 128 -29.14 -17.97 -15.13
CA ASP A 128 -29.16 -19.31 -15.73
C ASP A 128 -29.89 -20.33 -14.86
N ILE A 129 -29.67 -20.28 -13.53
CA ILE A 129 -30.31 -21.17 -12.56
C ILE A 129 -31.78 -20.80 -12.40
N LEU A 130 -32.11 -19.50 -12.39
CA LEU A 130 -33.50 -19.03 -12.40
C LEU A 130 -34.23 -19.49 -13.67
N GLY A 131 -33.58 -19.37 -14.83
CA GLY A 131 -34.11 -19.78 -16.12
C GLY A 131 -34.38 -21.28 -16.18
N MET A 132 -33.43 -22.12 -15.74
CA MET A 132 -33.63 -23.57 -15.69
C MET A 132 -34.70 -23.97 -14.66
N ALA A 133 -34.74 -23.34 -13.49
CA ALA A 133 -35.78 -23.61 -12.50
C ALA A 133 -37.18 -23.26 -13.03
N GLN A 134 -37.32 -22.15 -13.76
CA GLN A 134 -38.55 -21.78 -14.43
C GLN A 134 -38.94 -22.78 -15.53
N GLN A 135 -37.98 -23.22 -16.34
CA GLN A 135 -38.20 -24.25 -17.37
C GLN A 135 -38.68 -25.57 -16.76
N HIS A 136 -38.18 -25.94 -15.59
CA HIS A 136 -38.58 -27.15 -14.86
C HIS A 136 -39.76 -26.94 -13.89
N SER A 137 -40.36 -25.75 -13.84
CA SER A 137 -41.43 -25.39 -12.89
C SER A 137 -41.08 -25.63 -11.41
N GLU A 138 -39.79 -25.57 -11.08
CA GLU A 138 -39.27 -25.82 -9.74
C GLU A 138 -39.16 -24.52 -8.93
N ARG A 139 -39.59 -24.58 -7.67
CA ARG A 139 -39.52 -23.41 -6.76
C ARG A 139 -38.22 -23.43 -5.97
N LEU A 140 -37.32 -22.50 -6.28
CA LEU A 140 -36.04 -22.38 -5.57
C LEU A 140 -36.25 -21.94 -4.11
N ALA A 141 -35.79 -22.76 -3.17
CA ALA A 141 -35.79 -22.42 -1.74
C ALA A 141 -34.95 -21.16 -1.42
N PHE A 142 -33.95 -20.87 -2.25
CA PHE A 142 -33.08 -19.71 -2.13
C PHE A 142 -33.83 -18.37 -2.31
N GLU A 143 -34.91 -18.34 -3.10
CA GLU A 143 -35.78 -17.17 -3.26
C GLU A 143 -36.39 -16.75 -1.91
N LYS A 144 -36.86 -17.72 -1.12
CA LYS A 144 -37.42 -17.49 0.23
C LYS A 144 -36.34 -16.98 1.19
N ALA A 145 -35.11 -17.46 1.08
CA ALA A 145 -33.99 -16.99 1.89
C ALA A 145 -33.61 -15.54 1.57
N ARG A 146 -33.61 -15.16 0.28
CA ARG A 146 -33.41 -13.77 -0.19
C ARG A 146 -34.45 -12.83 0.42
N VAL A 147 -35.73 -13.17 0.31
CA VAL A 147 -36.84 -12.37 0.87
C VAL A 147 -36.70 -12.24 2.39
N LYS A 148 -36.41 -13.34 3.09
CA LYS A 148 -36.21 -13.33 4.55
C LYS A 148 -35.02 -12.45 4.96
N LYS A 149 -33.90 -12.53 4.24
CA LYS A 149 -32.71 -11.71 4.49
C LYS A 149 -32.97 -10.22 4.24
N SER A 150 -33.67 -9.88 3.16
CA SER A 150 -34.09 -8.51 2.89
C SER A 150 -35.03 -7.97 3.97
N LYS A 151 -35.96 -8.79 4.47
CA LYS A 151 -36.88 -8.41 5.56
C LYS A 151 -36.13 -8.19 6.89
N VAL A 152 -35.20 -9.06 7.24
CA VAL A 152 -34.36 -8.90 8.44
C VAL A 152 -33.52 -7.62 8.35
N ARG A 153 -32.97 -7.30 7.17
CA ARG A 153 -32.22 -6.04 6.97
C ARG A 153 -33.07 -4.80 7.18
N ARG A 154 -34.30 -4.78 6.64
CA ARG A 154 -35.22 -3.65 6.84
C ARG A 154 -35.63 -3.49 8.32
N ASN A 155 -35.86 -4.60 9.01
CA ASN A 155 -36.35 -4.58 10.40
C ASN A 155 -35.23 -4.39 11.44
N HIS A 156 -34.01 -4.83 11.13
CA HIS A 156 -32.84 -4.76 12.01
C HIS A 156 -31.59 -4.33 11.22
N PRO A 157 -31.53 -3.08 10.75
CA PRO A 157 -30.36 -2.59 10.03
C PRO A 157 -29.16 -2.53 10.98
N THR A 158 -28.01 -3.00 10.49
CA THR A 158 -26.74 -2.89 11.20
C THR A 158 -26.35 -1.42 11.41
N PRO A 159 -25.53 -1.08 12.42
CA PRO A 159 -25.08 0.29 12.63
C PRO A 159 -24.47 0.93 11.37
N ALA A 160 -23.62 0.21 10.64
CA ALA A 160 -23.03 0.71 9.40
C ALA A 160 -24.07 0.90 8.27
N GLN A 161 -25.09 0.03 8.18
CA GLN A 161 -26.22 0.23 7.26
C GLN A 161 -27.05 1.47 7.62
N ARG A 162 -27.31 1.71 8.91
CA ARG A 162 -28.02 2.91 9.35
C ARG A 162 -27.26 4.18 8.95
N VAL A 163 -25.95 4.19 9.19
CA VAL A 163 -25.09 5.33 8.81
C VAL A 163 -25.04 5.49 7.28
N LEU A 164 -24.94 4.41 6.51
CA LEU A 164 -24.98 4.49 5.04
C LEU A 164 -26.33 4.96 4.50
N GLU A 165 -27.43 4.53 5.09
CA GLU A 165 -28.78 5.01 4.74
C GLU A 165 -28.95 6.49 5.13
N SER A 166 -28.46 6.91 6.31
CA SER A 166 -28.38 8.32 6.69
C SER A 166 -27.53 9.13 5.71
N LEU A 167 -26.35 8.65 5.32
CA LEU A 167 -25.47 9.29 4.33
C LEU A 167 -26.11 9.40 2.95
N LYS A 168 -26.84 8.37 2.51
CA LYS A 168 -27.60 8.37 1.25
C LYS A 168 -28.78 9.35 1.27
N ASN A 169 -29.37 9.57 2.44
CA ASN A 169 -30.44 10.54 2.62
C ASN A 169 -29.88 11.97 2.74
N GLU A 170 -28.74 12.17 3.41
CA GLU A 170 -28.02 13.44 3.55
C GLU A 170 -27.33 13.89 2.25
N THR A 171 -27.00 12.97 1.33
CA THR A 171 -26.47 13.32 0.01
C THR A 171 -27.49 14.09 -0.85
N LYS A 172 -28.78 14.08 -0.49
CA LYS A 172 -29.78 14.96 -1.11
C LYS A 172 -29.65 16.42 -0.67
N ASP A 173 -29.01 16.70 0.47
CA ASP A 173 -28.82 18.05 1.03
C ASP A 173 -27.35 18.53 1.01
N GLY A 174 -26.46 17.82 0.31
CA GLY A 174 -25.19 18.37 -0.19
C GLY A 174 -24.09 18.71 0.85
N LYS A 175 -24.23 18.36 2.13
CA LYS A 175 -23.17 18.52 3.14
C LYS A 175 -22.97 17.24 3.94
N ILE A 176 -22.12 16.37 3.41
CA ILE A 176 -21.56 15.24 4.18
C ILE A 176 -20.46 15.82 5.07
N THR A 177 -20.57 15.69 6.39
CA THR A 177 -19.48 16.04 7.32
C THR A 177 -18.37 14.98 7.25
N ASP A 178 -17.11 15.40 7.16
CA ASP A 178 -15.96 14.49 7.06
C ASP A 178 -15.79 13.57 8.30
N GLU A 179 -16.37 13.95 9.43
CA GLU A 179 -16.48 13.14 10.65
C GLU A 179 -17.36 11.89 10.45
N LEU A 180 -18.43 11.98 9.64
CA LEU A 180 -19.28 10.85 9.30
C LEU A 180 -18.59 9.90 8.32
N ARG A 181 -17.75 10.43 7.41
CA ARG A 181 -16.91 9.60 6.51
C ARG A 181 -15.80 8.88 7.26
N GLN A 182 -15.22 9.48 8.30
CA GLN A 182 -14.17 8.84 9.12
C GLN A 182 -14.73 7.83 10.13
N SER A 183 -15.97 7.98 10.58
CA SER A 183 -16.64 6.97 11.43
C SER A 183 -17.16 5.76 10.64
N VAL A 184 -17.32 5.90 9.32
CA VAL A 184 -17.56 4.79 8.41
C VAL A 184 -16.23 4.08 8.10
N GLY A 185 -16.16 2.79 8.42
CA GLY A 185 -15.00 1.95 8.13
C GLY A 185 -14.09 1.65 9.33
N VAL A 186 -14.41 2.17 10.52
CA VAL A 186 -13.70 1.87 11.77
C VAL A 186 -14.63 1.09 12.70
N PRO A 187 -14.65 -0.25 12.63
CA PRO A 187 -15.49 -1.07 13.48
C PRO A 187 -15.28 -0.75 14.96
N ALA A 188 -16.32 -0.20 15.61
CA ALA A 188 -16.27 0.14 17.02
C ALA A 188 -17.56 -0.27 17.74
N ARG A 189 -17.43 -0.86 18.93
CA ARG A 189 -18.58 -1.22 19.76
C ARG A 189 -18.27 -1.22 21.25
N THR A 190 -19.21 -0.71 22.03
CA THR A 190 -19.15 -0.67 23.48
C THR A 190 -20.04 -1.73 24.11
N PHE A 191 -19.54 -2.41 25.13
CA PHE A 191 -20.27 -3.40 25.91
C PHE A 191 -20.12 -3.15 27.40
N ARG A 192 -21.13 -3.55 28.18
CA ARG A 192 -21.01 -3.60 29.64
C ARG A 192 -20.19 -4.83 30.05
N LEU A 193 -19.45 -4.76 31.15
CA LEU A 193 -18.71 -5.92 31.68
C LEU A 193 -19.62 -7.15 31.82
N ARG A 194 -20.81 -6.95 32.41
CA ARG A 194 -21.79 -8.03 32.63
C ARG A 194 -22.18 -8.74 31.32
N GLU A 195 -22.24 -8.02 30.21
CA GLU A 195 -22.58 -8.59 28.90
C GLU A 195 -21.43 -9.43 28.34
N LEU A 196 -20.19 -8.94 28.49
CA LEU A 196 -18.99 -9.68 28.07
C LEU A 196 -18.77 -10.95 28.89
N VAL A 197 -19.05 -10.90 30.19
CA VAL A 197 -19.06 -12.08 31.07
C VAL A 197 -20.15 -13.06 30.65
N ARG A 198 -21.37 -12.58 30.39
CA ARG A 198 -22.50 -13.42 29.91
C ARG A 198 -22.20 -14.09 28.57
N LYS A 199 -21.48 -13.40 27.67
CA LYS A 199 -21.01 -13.94 26.38
C LYS A 199 -19.82 -14.90 26.53
N GLY A 200 -19.27 -15.05 27.74
CA GLY A 200 -18.10 -15.88 28.03
C GLY A 200 -16.81 -15.32 27.44
N VAL A 201 -16.78 -14.03 27.09
CA VAL A 201 -15.59 -13.36 26.54
C VAL A 201 -14.65 -13.02 27.69
N ILE A 202 -15.13 -12.38 28.75
CA ILE A 202 -14.34 -12.12 29.95
C ILE A 202 -14.60 -13.23 30.97
N VAL A 203 -13.53 -13.88 31.42
CA VAL A 203 -13.58 -14.99 32.39
C VAL A 203 -13.29 -14.48 33.79
N ARG A 204 -12.31 -13.58 33.94
CA ARG A 204 -11.93 -13.02 35.24
C ARG A 204 -11.47 -11.58 35.07
N VAL A 205 -11.77 -10.76 36.08
CA VAL A 205 -11.23 -9.40 36.25
C VAL A 205 -10.25 -9.42 37.41
N HIS A 206 -9.20 -8.58 37.34
CA HIS A 206 -8.22 -8.48 38.40
C HIS A 206 -8.85 -8.16 39.77
N GLU A 207 -8.38 -8.83 40.82
CA GLU A 207 -8.98 -8.81 42.17
C GLU A 207 -8.97 -7.42 42.82
N LYS A 208 -7.99 -6.58 42.46
CA LYS A 208 -7.91 -5.17 42.90
C LYS A 208 -9.06 -4.29 42.42
N VAL A 209 -9.90 -4.74 41.48
CA VAL A 209 -11.06 -3.96 41.01
C VAL A 209 -12.27 -4.27 41.89
N PRO A 210 -12.81 -3.32 42.68
CA PRO A 210 -13.95 -3.56 43.55
C PRO A 210 -15.20 -4.01 42.78
N HIS A 211 -16.00 -4.90 43.35
CA HIS A 211 -17.20 -5.45 42.70
C HIS A 211 -18.22 -4.36 42.29
N LEU A 212 -18.38 -3.29 43.08
CA LEU A 212 -19.22 -2.14 42.71
C LEU A 212 -18.75 -1.45 41.42
N VAL A 213 -17.43 -1.33 41.25
CA VAL A 213 -16.84 -0.73 40.04
C VAL A 213 -17.09 -1.65 38.85
N GLN A 214 -16.86 -2.96 39.02
CA GLN A 214 -17.09 -3.96 37.97
C GLN A 214 -18.51 -3.89 37.37
N GLN A 215 -19.53 -3.66 38.18
CA GLN A 215 -20.92 -3.55 37.70
C GLN A 215 -21.17 -2.37 36.75
N GLN A 216 -20.39 -1.29 36.87
CA GLN A 216 -20.54 -0.07 36.08
C GLN A 216 -19.50 0.07 34.96
N MET A 217 -18.59 -0.89 34.81
CA MET A 217 -17.56 -0.85 33.78
C MET A 217 -18.12 -1.10 32.38
N HIS A 218 -17.61 -0.29 31.46
CA HIS A 218 -17.86 -0.39 30.03
C HIS A 218 -16.54 -0.63 29.31
N PHE A 219 -16.61 -1.37 28.21
CA PHE A 219 -15.49 -1.71 27.34
C PHE A 219 -15.82 -1.31 25.93
N THR A 220 -15.03 -0.40 25.35
CA THR A 220 -15.09 -0.05 23.94
C THR A 220 -14.00 -0.80 23.20
N PHE A 221 -14.39 -1.56 22.18
CA PHE A 221 -13.50 -2.16 21.21
C PHE A 221 -13.52 -1.28 19.97
N GLN A 222 -12.37 -0.79 19.54
CA GLN A 222 -12.23 0.03 18.35
C GLN A 222 -11.13 -0.55 17.47
N PHE A 223 -11.44 -0.85 16.22
CA PHE A 223 -10.44 -1.30 15.25
C PHE A 223 -9.58 -0.11 14.83
N LYS A 224 -8.25 -0.20 14.94
CA LYS A 224 -7.33 0.87 14.51
C LYS A 224 -5.99 0.24 14.13
N ASP A 225 -5.38 0.72 13.05
CA ASP A 225 -4.03 0.32 12.63
C ASP A 225 -3.82 -1.20 12.55
N GLU A 226 -4.78 -1.89 11.91
CA GLU A 226 -4.82 -3.37 11.75
C GLU A 226 -4.96 -4.17 13.06
N GLY A 227 -5.19 -3.52 14.19
CA GLY A 227 -5.43 -4.13 15.51
C GLY A 227 -6.70 -3.61 16.17
N TRP A 228 -6.94 -4.04 17.41
CA TRP A 228 -8.04 -3.54 18.24
C TRP A 228 -7.52 -2.81 19.45
N ILE A 229 -7.99 -1.59 19.65
CA ILE A 229 -7.83 -0.84 20.89
C ILE A 229 -9.01 -1.16 21.78
N VAL A 230 -8.72 -1.58 23.01
CA VAL A 230 -9.74 -1.88 24.02
C VAL A 230 -9.59 -0.90 25.16
N GLN A 231 -10.62 -0.09 25.37
CA GLN A 231 -10.69 0.91 26.43
C GLN A 231 -11.70 0.48 27.47
N ALA A 232 -11.25 0.37 28.71
CA ALA A 232 -12.07 0.08 29.88
C ALA A 232 -12.33 1.37 30.65
N PHE A 233 -13.59 1.78 30.78
CA PHE A 233 -13.96 3.03 31.45
C PHE A 233 -15.21 2.88 32.31
N MET A 234 -15.40 3.80 33.26
CA MET A 234 -16.63 3.97 34.03
C MET A 234 -17.05 5.43 33.91
N LYS A 235 -18.26 5.69 33.42
CA LYS A 235 -18.71 7.06 33.10
C LYS A 235 -17.72 7.76 32.16
N THR A 236 -16.92 8.69 32.67
CA THR A 236 -15.91 9.46 31.93
C THR A 236 -14.47 9.09 32.28
N THR A 237 -14.25 8.24 33.29
CA THR A 237 -12.89 7.88 33.74
C THR A 237 -12.39 6.62 33.04
N LEU A 238 -11.28 6.75 32.32
CA LEU A 238 -10.55 5.64 31.70
C LEU A 238 -9.72 4.91 32.75
N PHE A 239 -9.98 3.61 32.93
CA PHE A 239 -9.23 2.75 33.86
C PHE A 239 -7.99 2.15 33.19
N LYS A 240 -8.19 1.64 31.97
CA LYS A 240 -7.14 0.93 31.26
C LYS A 240 -7.41 0.97 29.77
N GLU A 241 -6.33 1.17 29.02
CA GLU A 241 -6.29 0.97 27.59
C GLU A 241 -5.24 -0.10 27.28
N PHE A 242 -5.58 -1.00 26.38
CA PHE A 242 -4.65 -1.98 25.85
C PHE A 242 -4.97 -2.31 24.40
N THR A 243 -3.97 -2.79 23.68
CA THR A 243 -4.09 -3.13 22.28
C THR A 243 -4.06 -4.65 22.08
N ILE A 244 -4.84 -5.12 21.12
CA ILE A 244 -4.80 -6.48 20.59
C ILE A 244 -4.24 -6.34 19.18
N SER A 245 -2.98 -6.71 19.02
CA SER A 245 -2.27 -6.51 17.76
C SER A 245 -2.74 -7.47 16.66
N ARG A 246 -2.45 -7.15 15.39
CA ARG A 246 -2.66 -8.07 14.26
C ARG A 246 -1.99 -9.42 14.48
N GLN A 247 -0.77 -9.41 15.00
CA GLN A 247 -0.01 -10.63 15.31
C GLN A 247 -0.71 -11.46 16.38
N ASP A 248 -1.29 -10.81 17.39
CA ASP A 248 -2.11 -11.51 18.39
C ASP A 248 -3.32 -12.19 17.76
N ILE A 249 -4.03 -11.51 16.85
CA ILE A 249 -5.17 -12.07 16.13
C ILE A 249 -4.77 -13.28 15.29
N GLN A 250 -3.64 -13.21 14.58
CA GLN A 250 -3.11 -14.34 13.80
C GLN A 250 -2.76 -15.54 14.69
N LEU A 251 -2.11 -15.30 15.83
CA LEU A 251 -1.79 -16.36 16.79
C LEU A 251 -3.04 -16.98 17.42
N LEU A 252 -4.07 -16.17 17.67
CA LEU A 252 -5.38 -16.62 18.13
C LEU A 252 -6.07 -17.49 17.06
N GLN A 253 -6.04 -17.09 15.78
CA GLN A 253 -6.61 -17.83 14.65
C GLN A 253 -5.90 -19.17 14.41
N ALA A 254 -4.58 -19.19 14.57
CA ALA A 254 -3.75 -20.40 14.44
C ALA A 254 -3.86 -21.35 15.65
N GLY A 255 -4.64 -21.01 16.69
CA GLY A 255 -4.79 -21.82 17.90
C GLY A 255 -3.52 -21.93 18.75
N ARG A 256 -2.55 -21.02 18.55
CA ARG A 256 -1.26 -21.03 19.25
C ARG A 256 -1.27 -20.29 20.59
N LYS A 257 -2.41 -19.70 20.97
CA LYS A 257 -2.64 -19.11 22.29
C LYS A 257 -3.54 -20.02 23.13
N PRO A 258 -3.31 -20.09 24.45
CA PRO A 258 -4.16 -20.87 25.33
C PRO A 258 -5.58 -20.30 25.35
N THR A 259 -6.55 -21.12 25.73
CA THR A 259 -7.98 -20.78 25.69
C THR A 259 -8.33 -19.51 26.47
N VAL A 260 -7.58 -19.21 27.54
CA VAL A 260 -7.72 -18.01 28.36
C VAL A 260 -6.39 -17.29 28.42
N TRP A 261 -6.37 -16.00 28.08
CA TRP A 261 -5.16 -15.19 28.07
C TRP A 261 -5.34 -13.89 28.86
N PRO A 262 -4.32 -13.46 29.64
CA PRO A 262 -4.36 -12.18 30.32
C PRO A 262 -4.10 -11.01 29.35
N TYR A 263 -4.92 -9.97 29.45
CA TYR A 263 -4.77 -8.72 28.69
C TYR A 263 -4.65 -7.51 29.64
N GLY A 264 -4.00 -6.45 29.16
CA GLY A 264 -3.83 -5.19 29.91
C GLY A 264 -2.94 -5.31 31.15
N GLY A 265 -1.96 -6.21 31.16
CA GLY A 265 -1.07 -6.45 32.30
C GLY A 265 -1.78 -7.19 33.44
N ASN A 266 -2.39 -8.34 33.14
CA ASN A 266 -3.23 -9.14 34.05
C ASN A 266 -4.50 -8.41 34.52
N PHE A 267 -4.94 -7.37 33.82
CA PHE A 267 -6.16 -6.66 34.16
C PHE A 267 -7.41 -7.52 33.93
N LEU A 268 -7.42 -8.29 32.84
CA LEU A 268 -8.52 -9.17 32.44
C LEU A 268 -7.98 -10.51 31.96
N TRP A 269 -8.73 -11.57 32.23
CA TRP A 269 -8.55 -12.87 31.60
C TRP A 269 -9.68 -13.07 30.61
N ILE A 270 -9.31 -13.20 29.34
CA ILE A 270 -10.25 -13.24 28.23
C ILE A 270 -10.19 -14.60 27.56
N ASN A 271 -11.35 -15.17 27.25
CA ASN A 271 -11.45 -16.37 26.43
C ASN A 271 -11.14 -16.00 24.96
N CYS A 272 -10.04 -16.53 24.46
CA CYS A 272 -9.47 -16.23 23.15
C CYS A 272 -10.40 -16.56 21.98
N PHE A 273 -11.11 -17.71 22.03
CA PHE A 273 -12.03 -18.12 20.97
C PHE A 273 -13.29 -17.25 20.95
N ARG A 274 -13.84 -16.95 22.13
CA ARG A 274 -15.03 -16.09 22.24
C ARG A 274 -14.70 -14.64 21.89
N LEU A 275 -13.50 -14.16 22.23
CA LEU A 275 -12.99 -12.87 21.83
C LEU A 275 -12.87 -12.77 20.31
N LEU A 276 -12.23 -13.74 19.64
CA LEU A 276 -12.14 -13.75 18.18
C LEU A 276 -13.51 -13.65 17.51
N ARG A 277 -14.48 -14.43 18.01
CA ARG A 277 -15.86 -14.39 17.50
C ARG A 277 -16.52 -13.02 17.74
N LEU A 278 -16.28 -12.40 18.89
CA LEU A 278 -16.79 -11.06 19.20
C LEU A 278 -16.17 -10.02 18.26
N LEU A 279 -14.85 -10.02 18.09
CA LEU A 279 -14.13 -9.07 17.22
C LEU A 279 -14.55 -9.24 15.76
N ALA A 280 -14.66 -10.47 15.27
CA ALA A 280 -15.17 -10.75 13.93
C ALA A 280 -16.62 -10.24 13.74
N TRP A 281 -17.44 -10.35 14.77
CA TRP A 281 -18.81 -9.83 14.74
C TRP A 281 -18.86 -8.30 14.72
N ILE A 282 -18.07 -7.63 15.56
CA ILE A 282 -17.97 -6.16 15.55
C ILE A 282 -17.43 -5.69 14.19
N TYR A 283 -16.41 -6.38 13.67
CA TYR A 283 -15.85 -6.11 12.35
C TYR A 283 -16.91 -6.23 11.26
N ALA A 284 -17.68 -7.31 11.24
CA ALA A 284 -18.75 -7.52 10.26
C ALA A 284 -19.92 -6.53 10.38
N GLU A 285 -20.15 -5.93 11.56
CA GLU A 285 -21.17 -4.91 11.75
C GLU A 285 -20.70 -3.49 11.40
N GLY A 286 -19.39 -3.24 11.49
CA GLY A 286 -18.77 -1.93 11.22
C GLY A 286 -18.10 -1.80 9.86
N ALA A 287 -17.77 -2.93 9.21
CA ALA A 287 -17.26 -2.97 7.84
C ALA A 287 -18.43 -2.88 6.86
N LEU A 288 -18.41 -1.84 6.03
CA LEU A 288 -19.19 -1.76 4.79
C LEU A 288 -18.40 -2.38 3.64
#